data_AF-A0A3N1IN56-F1
#
_entry.id   AF-A0A3N1IN56-F1
#
_cell.length_a   1.000
_cell.length_b   1.000
_cell.length_c   1.000
_cell.angle_alpha   90.00
_cell.angle_beta   90.00
_cell.angle_gamma   90.00
#
_symmetry.space_group_name_H-M   'P 1'
#
loop_
_entity.id
_entity.type
_entity.pdbx_description
1 polymer ?
#
loop_
_entity_poly.entity_id
_entity_poly.type
_entity_poly.pdbx_seq_one_letter_code
_entity_poly.pdbx_strand_id
1 'polypeptide(L)'
;MVAAEQIASSSLTGASVVSACALIFTVASFWWLHARQGRLRAWEPHSFAAIIQGSTARLRLPLVLHNTGPKPIVVQDVILTFPDDPASHLPLLWVSSPSRLQPGPDEEVKLPAGFVVPGREAQQLFLEFEAPFSGFLPEARDYKAQIQVRVGHRRGWRPLLAFTLRAANIVHPDRYTVYNNAPVELTKADQRRADAALLELLEEHEDSSPPGDPPIDGGAGPSG
;
A
#
# COMPACT_ATOMS: atom_id res chain seq x y z
N MET A 1 2.00 -75.19 13.45
CA MET A 1 1.35 -74.49 12.32
C MET A 1 0.76 -73.14 12.74
N VAL A 2 0.11 -73.04 13.91
CA VAL A 2 -0.52 -71.81 14.44
C VAL A 2 0.44 -70.60 14.60
N ALA A 3 1.68 -70.81 15.08
CA ALA A 3 2.63 -69.71 15.27
C ALA A 3 3.08 -69.04 13.96
N ALA A 4 3.16 -69.79 12.85
CA ALA A 4 3.55 -69.27 11.55
C ALA A 4 2.43 -68.43 10.90
N GLU A 5 1.17 -68.85 11.06
CA GLU A 5 0.01 -68.06 10.65
C GLU A 5 -0.08 -66.74 11.42
N GLN A 6 0.16 -66.76 12.73
CA GLN A 6 0.05 -65.58 13.59
C GLN A 6 1.14 -64.53 13.32
N ILE A 7 2.36 -64.95 12.98
CA ILE A 7 3.46 -64.06 12.53
C ILE A 7 3.17 -63.50 11.13
N ALA A 8 2.59 -64.29 10.23
CA ALA A 8 2.21 -63.83 8.90
C ALA A 8 1.09 -62.77 8.95
N SER A 9 0.05 -62.98 9.76
CA SER A 9 -1.07 -62.04 9.92
C SER A 9 -0.65 -60.70 10.54
N SER A 10 0.23 -60.72 11.53
CA SER A 10 0.79 -59.50 12.15
C SER A 10 1.71 -58.74 11.19
N SER A 11 2.51 -59.46 10.40
CA SER A 11 3.36 -58.87 9.36
C SER A 11 2.55 -58.26 8.21
N LEU A 12 1.46 -58.90 7.77
CA LEU A 12 0.53 -58.34 6.77
C LEU A 12 -0.15 -57.06 7.27
N THR A 13 -0.53 -57.03 8.54
CA THR A 13 -1.14 -55.84 9.16
C THR A 13 -0.13 -54.70 9.24
N GLY A 14 1.11 -54.99 9.66
CA GLY A 14 2.21 -54.02 9.67
C GLY A 14 2.53 -53.47 8.29
N ALA A 15 2.68 -54.35 7.28
CA ALA A 15 2.94 -53.94 5.90
C ALA A 15 1.80 -53.09 5.31
N SER A 16 0.54 -53.42 5.63
CA SER A 16 -0.62 -52.66 5.19
C SER A 16 -0.65 -51.25 5.79
N VAL A 17 -0.33 -51.12 7.08
CA VAL A 17 -0.25 -49.81 7.76
C VAL A 17 0.87 -48.97 7.14
N VAL A 18 2.06 -49.54 6.94
CA VAL A 18 3.19 -48.83 6.32
C VAL A 18 2.85 -48.38 4.89
N SER A 19 2.23 -49.26 4.10
CA SER A 19 1.79 -48.93 2.74
C SER A 19 0.75 -47.80 2.73
N ALA A 20 -0.24 -47.85 3.61
CA ALA A 20 -1.25 -46.80 3.74
C ALA A 20 -0.63 -45.45 4.15
N CYS A 21 0.28 -45.45 5.13
CA CYS A 21 1.00 -44.24 5.53
C CYS A 21 1.86 -43.67 4.39
N ALA A 22 2.57 -44.53 3.65
CA ALA A 22 3.37 -44.12 2.50
C ALA A 22 2.50 -43.51 1.38
N LEU A 23 1.32 -44.09 1.11
CA LEU A 23 0.37 -43.55 0.13
C LEU A 23 -0.15 -42.17 0.56
N ILE A 24 -0.61 -42.04 1.81
CA ILE A 24 -1.08 -40.76 2.36
C ILE A 24 0.02 -39.71 2.28
N PHE A 25 1.23 -40.04 2.70
CA PHE A 25 2.38 -39.14 2.64
C PHE A 25 2.67 -38.70 1.19
N THR A 26 2.62 -39.63 0.24
CA THR A 26 2.88 -39.34 -1.17
C THR A 26 1.82 -38.40 -1.74
N VAL A 27 0.53 -38.69 -1.51
CA VAL A 27 -0.59 -37.85 -1.98
C VAL A 27 -0.55 -36.48 -1.33
N ALA A 28 -0.32 -36.42 -0.01
CA ALA A 28 -0.22 -35.15 0.72
C ALA A 28 0.97 -34.31 0.25
N SER A 29 2.13 -34.94 0.04
CA SER A 29 3.34 -34.28 -0.46
C SER A 29 3.14 -33.76 -1.87
N PHE A 30 2.57 -34.57 -2.76
CA PHE A 30 2.25 -34.15 -4.12
C PHE A 30 1.27 -32.97 -4.13
N TRP A 31 0.21 -33.04 -3.33
CA TRP A 31 -0.76 -31.95 -3.22
C TRP A 31 -0.11 -30.66 -2.73
N TRP A 32 0.73 -30.75 -1.69
CA TRP A 32 1.43 -29.60 -1.13
C TRP A 32 2.46 -28.99 -2.09
N LEU A 33 3.18 -29.84 -2.81
CA LEU A 33 4.25 -29.43 -3.71
C LEU A 33 3.76 -28.95 -5.08
N HIS A 34 2.63 -29.45 -5.58
CA HIS A 34 2.22 -29.18 -6.97
C HIS A 34 0.79 -28.66 -7.12
N ALA A 35 -0.14 -28.98 -6.22
CA ALA A 35 -1.57 -28.76 -6.48
C ALA A 35 -2.26 -27.72 -5.60
N ARG A 36 -1.69 -27.37 -4.44
CA ARG A 36 -2.33 -26.42 -3.51
C ARG A 36 -2.43 -25.03 -4.11
N GLN A 37 -3.52 -24.33 -3.81
CA GLN A 37 -3.70 -22.94 -4.22
C GLN A 37 -2.84 -22.01 -3.36
N GLY A 38 -2.06 -21.15 -4.01
CA GLY A 38 -1.31 -20.10 -3.32
C GLY A 38 -2.16 -18.93 -2.85
N ARG A 39 -1.52 -18.02 -2.14
CA ARG A 39 -1.99 -16.67 -1.86
C ARG A 39 -0.95 -15.68 -2.36
N LEU A 40 -1.42 -14.53 -2.86
CA LEU A 40 -0.55 -13.40 -3.15
C LEU A 40 -0.13 -12.71 -1.86
N ARG A 41 1.14 -12.37 -1.76
CA ARG A 41 1.71 -11.46 -0.77
C ARG A 41 2.34 -10.29 -1.50
N ALA A 42 2.29 -9.11 -0.90
CA ALA A 42 3.04 -7.96 -1.33
C ALA A 42 3.64 -7.24 -0.12
N TRP A 43 4.55 -6.31 -0.39
CA TRP A 43 5.29 -5.57 0.62
C TRP A 43 5.20 -4.07 0.35
N GLU A 44 5.38 -3.29 1.41
CA GLU A 44 5.35 -1.84 1.34
C GLU A 44 6.40 -1.32 0.35
N PRO A 45 6.00 -0.46 -0.61
CA PRO A 45 6.94 0.15 -1.53
C PRO A 45 7.84 1.14 -0.78
N HIS A 46 9.15 1.05 -1.01
CA HIS A 46 10.13 1.98 -0.42
C HIS A 46 10.11 3.37 -1.10
N SER A 47 9.54 3.47 -2.29
CA SER A 47 9.44 4.71 -3.06
C SER A 47 8.16 4.69 -3.87
N PHE A 48 7.65 5.86 -4.19
CA PHE A 48 6.53 6.03 -5.08
C PHE A 48 6.79 7.24 -5.98
N ALA A 49 6.06 7.35 -7.08
CA ALA A 49 6.04 8.59 -7.83
C ALA A 49 4.65 9.21 -7.76
N ALA A 50 4.59 10.53 -7.71
CA ALA A 50 3.35 11.26 -7.66
C ALA A 50 3.39 12.47 -8.59
N ILE A 51 2.22 12.79 -9.13
CA ILE A 51 1.93 14.08 -9.75
C ILE A 51 0.52 14.49 -9.35
N ILE A 52 0.36 15.78 -9.03
CA ILE A 52 -0.91 16.41 -8.68
C ILE A 52 -1.05 17.61 -9.62
N GLN A 53 -1.93 17.48 -10.60
CA GLN A 53 -2.18 18.52 -11.58
C GLN A 53 -3.66 18.91 -11.55
N GLY A 54 -3.92 20.17 -11.18
CA GLY A 54 -5.27 20.67 -10.98
C GLY A 54 -6.02 19.84 -9.95
N SER A 55 -7.05 19.13 -10.39
CA SER A 55 -7.89 18.28 -9.56
C SER A 55 -7.56 16.78 -9.63
N THR A 56 -6.50 16.40 -10.35
CA THR A 56 -6.12 15.00 -10.56
C THR A 56 -4.85 14.66 -9.79
N ALA A 57 -4.93 13.63 -8.94
CA ALA A 57 -3.76 12.99 -8.34
C ALA A 57 -3.50 11.65 -9.01
N ARG A 58 -2.26 11.45 -9.43
CA ARG A 58 -1.78 10.20 -10.02
C ARG A 58 -0.60 9.68 -9.22
N LEU A 59 -0.68 8.42 -8.83
CA LEU A 59 0.30 7.74 -8.00
C LEU A 59 0.83 6.53 -8.75
N ARG A 60 2.15 6.38 -8.84
CA ARG A 60 2.79 5.19 -9.41
C ARG A 60 3.57 4.46 -8.34
N LEU A 61 3.25 3.20 -8.15
CA LEU A 61 3.76 2.36 -7.08
C LEU A 61 4.57 1.19 -7.65
N PRO A 62 5.78 0.92 -7.14
CA PRO A 62 6.51 -0.30 -7.42
C PRO A 62 5.98 -1.41 -6.50
N LEU A 63 5.17 -2.32 -7.02
CA LEU A 63 4.63 -3.44 -6.26
C LEU A 63 5.40 -4.71 -6.56
N VAL A 64 5.80 -5.42 -5.50
CA VAL A 64 6.34 -6.78 -5.60
C VAL A 64 5.27 -7.75 -5.13
N LEU A 65 4.83 -8.64 -6.03
CA LEU A 65 3.80 -9.64 -5.74
C LEU A 65 4.43 -11.03 -5.76
N HIS A 66 4.30 -11.76 -4.66
CA HIS A 66 4.80 -13.13 -4.53
C HIS A 66 3.66 -14.12 -4.38
N ASN A 67 3.69 -15.19 -5.18
CA ASN A 67 2.76 -16.29 -5.07
C ASN A 67 3.31 -17.41 -4.18
N THR A 68 2.67 -17.60 -3.03
CA THR A 68 3.11 -18.60 -2.04
C THR A 68 2.83 -20.06 -2.42
N GLY A 69 2.08 -20.33 -3.48
CA GLY A 69 1.71 -21.69 -3.91
C GLY A 69 2.26 -22.06 -5.28
N PRO A 70 2.20 -23.35 -5.65
CA PRO A 70 2.66 -23.86 -6.95
C PRO A 70 1.77 -23.46 -8.13
N LYS A 71 0.47 -23.26 -7.92
CA LYS A 71 -0.45 -22.89 -8.99
C LYS A 71 -0.32 -21.40 -9.33
N PRO A 72 -0.22 -21.01 -10.61
CA PRO A 72 -0.18 -19.61 -11.01
C PRO A 72 -1.44 -18.87 -10.57
N ILE A 73 -1.30 -17.58 -10.26
CA ILE A 73 -2.44 -16.71 -9.92
C ILE A 73 -2.58 -15.65 -10.99
N VAL A 74 -3.72 -15.65 -11.66
CA VAL A 74 -4.12 -14.57 -12.58
C VAL A 74 -4.66 -13.40 -11.75
N VAL A 75 -4.02 -12.25 -11.86
CA VAL A 75 -4.50 -10.96 -11.37
C VAL A 75 -5.24 -10.28 -12.51
N GLN A 76 -6.53 -10.02 -12.29
CA GLN A 76 -7.40 -9.42 -13.30
C GLN A 76 -7.44 -7.90 -13.20
N ASP A 77 -7.33 -7.38 -11.97
CA ASP A 77 -7.50 -5.96 -11.70
C ASP A 77 -6.92 -5.58 -10.33
N VAL A 78 -6.56 -4.31 -10.16
CA VAL A 78 -5.95 -3.74 -8.96
C VAL A 78 -6.52 -2.35 -8.69
N ILE A 79 -6.84 -2.05 -7.44
CA ILE A 79 -7.26 -0.72 -7.00
C ILE A 79 -6.50 -0.31 -5.75
N LEU A 80 -6.38 1.01 -5.56
CA LEU A 80 -5.83 1.63 -4.37
C LEU A 80 -6.95 2.36 -3.62
N THR A 81 -7.09 2.09 -2.32
CA THR A 81 -8.07 2.75 -1.46
C THR A 81 -7.40 3.37 -0.24
N PHE A 82 -8.07 4.37 0.35
CA PHE A 82 -7.67 5.00 1.61
C PHE A 82 -8.78 4.80 2.65
N PRO A 83 -8.87 3.63 3.30
CA PRO A 83 -10.01 3.25 4.13
C PRO A 83 -10.26 4.16 5.35
N ASP A 84 -9.21 4.81 5.85
CA ASP A 84 -9.27 5.65 7.04
C ASP A 84 -9.47 7.15 6.68
N ASP A 85 -9.49 7.51 5.39
CA ASP A 85 -9.66 8.90 4.95
C ASP A 85 -11.11 9.18 4.57
N PRO A 86 -11.84 10.01 5.33
CA PRO A 86 -13.23 10.32 5.05
C PRO A 86 -13.43 11.07 3.72
N ALA A 87 -12.41 11.76 3.20
CA ALA A 87 -12.51 12.46 1.91
C ALA A 87 -12.40 11.49 0.72
N SER A 88 -11.77 10.32 0.92
CA SER A 88 -11.52 9.34 -0.14
C SER A 88 -12.70 8.37 -0.29
N HIS A 89 -13.81 8.86 -0.87
CA HIS A 89 -15.00 8.03 -1.10
C HIS A 89 -14.86 7.01 -2.25
N LEU A 90 -13.89 7.21 -3.16
CA LEU A 90 -13.71 6.39 -4.35
C LEU A 90 -12.29 5.78 -4.40
N PRO A 91 -12.14 4.54 -4.91
CA PRO A 91 -10.84 3.97 -5.16
C PRO A 91 -10.11 4.73 -6.27
N LEU A 92 -8.79 4.81 -6.16
CA LEU A 92 -7.93 5.13 -7.29
C LEU A 92 -7.81 3.87 -8.16
N LEU A 93 -8.10 4.04 -9.45
CA LEU A 93 -8.16 2.95 -10.41
C LEU A 93 -6.80 2.74 -11.05
N TRP A 94 -6.47 1.49 -11.33
CA TRP A 94 -5.29 1.16 -12.14
C TRP A 94 -5.48 1.64 -13.58
N VAL A 95 -4.66 2.60 -14.02
CA VAL A 95 -4.77 3.26 -15.33
C VAL A 95 -3.63 2.93 -16.27
N SER A 96 -2.46 2.51 -15.77
CA SER A 96 -1.34 2.07 -16.61
C SER A 96 -0.35 1.17 -15.86
N SER A 97 0.48 0.45 -16.63
CA SER A 97 1.52 -0.49 -16.12
C SER A 97 2.92 -0.15 -16.65
N PRO A 98 3.47 1.00 -16.27
CA PRO A 98 4.75 1.50 -16.76
C PRO A 98 5.93 0.56 -16.43
N SER A 99 7.07 0.83 -17.06
CA SER A 99 8.29 0.03 -16.85
C SER A 99 9.15 0.51 -15.69
N ARG A 100 8.91 1.74 -15.20
CA ARG A 100 9.71 2.42 -14.18
C ARG A 100 8.91 3.50 -13.45
N LEU A 101 9.42 4.02 -12.34
CA LEU A 101 8.75 5.08 -11.57
C LEU A 101 8.77 6.44 -12.25
N GLN A 102 9.92 6.88 -12.77
CA GLN A 102 10.04 8.18 -13.43
C GLN A 102 9.63 8.06 -14.91
N PRO A 103 8.66 8.85 -15.39
CA PRO A 103 8.28 8.85 -16.80
C PRO A 103 9.47 9.09 -17.73
N GLY A 104 9.46 8.42 -18.87
CA GLY A 104 10.46 8.63 -19.92
C GLY A 104 9.99 9.49 -21.08
N PRO A 105 10.92 10.10 -21.82
CA PRO A 105 10.58 10.84 -23.04
C PRO A 105 9.86 9.95 -24.07
N ASP A 106 10.24 8.66 -24.14
CA ASP A 106 9.68 7.68 -25.08
C ASP A 106 8.90 6.56 -24.37
N GLU A 107 8.33 6.81 -23.18
CA GLU A 107 7.57 5.78 -22.46
C GLU A 107 6.21 5.55 -23.13
N GLU A 108 6.04 4.38 -23.73
CA GLU A 108 4.77 3.96 -24.30
C GLU A 108 3.74 3.68 -23.20
N VAL A 109 2.52 4.17 -23.39
CA VAL A 109 1.44 3.98 -22.43
C VAL A 109 0.98 2.52 -22.46
N LYS A 110 1.42 1.75 -21.46
CA LYS A 110 0.96 0.37 -21.28
C LYS A 110 -0.36 0.34 -20.52
N LEU A 111 -1.45 0.12 -21.23
CA LEU A 111 -2.79 0.03 -20.64
C LEU A 111 -2.88 -1.12 -19.61
N PRO A 112 -3.83 -1.03 -18.65
CA PRO A 112 -4.09 -2.07 -17.68
C PRO A 112 -4.44 -3.39 -18.39
N ALA A 113 -3.67 -4.43 -18.10
CA ALA A 113 -3.88 -5.75 -18.66
C ALA A 113 -3.60 -6.79 -17.58
N GLY A 114 -4.58 -7.67 -17.35
CA GLY A 114 -4.44 -8.76 -16.39
C GLY A 114 -3.14 -9.53 -16.62
N PHE A 115 -2.49 -9.93 -15.52
CA PHE A 115 -1.18 -10.56 -15.55
C PHE A 115 -1.16 -11.81 -14.67
N VAL A 116 -0.14 -12.64 -14.85
CA VAL A 116 0.01 -13.91 -14.12
C VAL A 116 1.22 -13.83 -13.22
N VAL A 117 1.03 -14.10 -11.92
CA VAL A 117 2.13 -14.33 -10.98
C VAL A 117 2.40 -15.84 -10.94
N PRO A 118 3.55 -16.31 -11.47
CA PRO A 118 3.86 -17.74 -11.50
C PRO A 118 3.95 -18.33 -10.10
N GLY A 119 3.83 -19.65 -9.99
CA GLY A 119 3.87 -20.33 -8.70
C GLY A 119 5.24 -20.26 -8.04
N ARG A 120 5.30 -19.93 -6.75
CA ARG A 120 6.54 -19.78 -5.96
C ARG A 120 7.51 -18.71 -6.48
N GLU A 121 7.01 -17.78 -7.29
CA GLU A 121 7.79 -16.70 -7.85
C GLU A 121 7.26 -15.34 -7.39
N ALA A 122 8.16 -14.36 -7.45
CA ALA A 122 7.85 -12.96 -7.20
C ALA A 122 7.95 -12.17 -8.50
N GLN A 123 7.03 -11.25 -8.72
CA GLN A 123 7.00 -10.38 -9.87
C GLN A 123 6.94 -8.93 -9.40
N GLN A 124 7.86 -8.10 -9.90
CA GLN A 124 7.83 -6.66 -9.71
C GLN A 124 7.07 -6.00 -10.86
N LEU A 125 6.18 -5.09 -10.52
CA LEU A 125 5.36 -4.32 -11.45
C LEU A 125 5.32 -2.88 -10.98
N PHE A 126 5.33 -1.94 -11.91
CA PHE A 126 5.01 -0.54 -11.62
C PHE A 126 3.58 -0.33 -12.07
N LEU A 127 2.69 0.00 -11.14
CA LEU A 127 1.28 0.25 -11.42
C LEU A 127 0.99 1.72 -11.15
N GLU A 128 0.31 2.34 -12.09
CA GLU A 128 -0.15 3.72 -11.98
C GLU A 128 -1.63 3.74 -11.64
N PHE A 129 -1.96 4.55 -10.64
CA PHE A 129 -3.27 4.72 -10.08
C PHE A 129 -3.71 6.17 -10.23
N GLU A 130 -4.96 6.38 -10.62
CA GLU A 130 -5.55 7.69 -10.79
C GLU A 130 -7.01 7.67 -10.35
N ALA A 131 -7.47 8.78 -9.78
CA ALA A 131 -8.89 8.96 -9.49
C ALA A 131 -9.63 9.45 -10.75
N PRO A 132 -10.74 8.83 -11.17
CA PRO A 132 -11.51 9.28 -12.32
C PRO A 132 -12.19 10.65 -12.13
N PHE A 133 -12.31 11.12 -10.88
CA PHE A 133 -12.84 12.43 -10.51
C PHE A 133 -12.08 12.95 -9.29
N SER A 134 -12.11 14.26 -9.08
CA SER A 134 -11.34 15.10 -8.13
C SER A 134 -11.36 14.75 -6.62
N GLY A 135 -11.68 13.52 -6.23
CA GLY A 135 -11.94 13.13 -4.84
C GLY A 135 -10.70 12.84 -3.99
N PHE A 136 -9.49 12.87 -4.55
CA PHE A 136 -8.26 12.68 -3.77
C PHE A 136 -7.20 13.71 -4.16
N LEU A 137 -7.06 14.74 -3.33
CA LEU A 137 -5.92 15.64 -3.33
C LEU A 137 -5.13 15.35 -2.05
N PRO A 138 -3.98 14.66 -2.13
CA PRO A 138 -3.24 14.29 -0.94
C PRO A 138 -2.72 15.57 -0.25
N GLU A 139 -3.13 15.73 1.00
CA GLU A 139 -2.54 16.67 1.95
C GLU A 139 -1.17 16.14 2.40
N ALA A 140 -0.32 17.02 2.93
CA ALA A 140 1.00 16.65 3.43
C ALA A 140 0.90 15.90 4.78
N ARG A 141 0.36 14.68 4.75
CA ARG A 141 0.15 13.81 5.92
C ARG A 141 0.36 12.33 5.58
N ASP A 142 0.29 11.49 6.61
CA ASP A 142 0.33 10.04 6.43
C ASP A 142 -1.05 9.50 6.09
N TYR A 143 -1.11 8.69 5.04
CA TYR A 143 -2.32 7.97 4.64
C TYR A 143 -2.13 6.48 4.83
N LYS A 144 -3.12 5.81 5.42
CA LYS A 144 -3.19 4.35 5.35
C LYS A 144 -3.73 3.97 3.97
N ALA A 145 -2.83 3.54 3.10
CA ALA A 145 -3.13 3.06 1.77
C ALA A 145 -3.41 1.57 1.80
N GLN A 146 -4.37 1.11 1.00
CA GLN A 146 -4.67 -0.31 0.83
C GLN A 146 -4.75 -0.68 -0.65
N ILE A 147 -3.91 -1.61 -1.07
CA ILE A 147 -4.01 -2.26 -2.37
C ILE A 147 -5.02 -3.39 -2.27
N GLN A 148 -6.03 -3.36 -3.12
CA GLN A 148 -6.95 -4.48 -3.31
C GLN A 148 -6.79 -5.06 -4.71
N VAL A 149 -6.99 -6.36 -4.83
CA VAL A 149 -6.86 -7.09 -6.09
C VAL A 149 -8.07 -7.95 -6.37
N ARG A 150 -8.37 -8.11 -7.66
CA ARG A 150 -9.29 -9.12 -8.17
C ARG A 150 -8.48 -10.23 -8.82
N VAL A 151 -8.69 -11.48 -8.39
CA VAL A 151 -7.94 -12.65 -8.87
C VAL A 151 -8.86 -13.66 -9.54
N GLY A 152 -8.39 -14.34 -10.58
CA GLY A 152 -9.24 -15.21 -11.41
C GLY A 152 -9.84 -16.43 -10.71
N HIS A 153 -9.25 -16.88 -9.59
CA HIS A 153 -9.68 -18.07 -8.86
C HIS A 153 -10.60 -17.78 -7.66
N ARG A 154 -10.97 -16.52 -7.42
CA ARG A 154 -11.90 -16.10 -6.35
C ARG A 154 -12.80 -14.98 -6.84
N ARG A 155 -13.97 -14.85 -6.22
CA ARG A 155 -14.89 -13.74 -6.50
C ARG A 155 -14.61 -12.56 -5.57
N GLY A 156 -14.82 -11.35 -6.08
CA GLY A 156 -14.74 -10.10 -5.31
C GLY A 156 -13.33 -9.53 -5.15
N TRP A 157 -13.29 -8.30 -4.63
CA TRP A 157 -12.06 -7.60 -4.26
C TRP A 157 -11.48 -8.17 -2.98
N ARG A 158 -10.15 -8.26 -2.91
CA ARG A 158 -9.45 -8.75 -1.72
C ARG A 158 -8.30 -7.83 -1.35
N PRO A 159 -8.12 -7.52 -0.06
CA PRO A 159 -6.96 -6.78 0.38
C PRO A 159 -5.70 -7.60 0.12
N LEU A 160 -4.70 -6.98 -0.50
CA LEU A 160 -3.38 -7.56 -0.78
C LEU A 160 -2.33 -6.99 0.16
N LEU A 161 -2.30 -5.67 0.32
CA LEU A 161 -1.32 -4.93 1.09
C LEU A 161 -1.99 -3.71 1.73
N ALA A 162 -1.70 -3.46 3.00
CA ALA A 162 -1.95 -2.17 3.63
C ALA A 162 -0.59 -1.60 4.04
N PHE A 163 -0.37 -0.31 3.80
CA PHE A 163 0.89 0.38 4.09
C PHE A 163 0.63 1.86 4.36
N THR A 164 1.64 2.57 4.86
CA THR A 164 1.55 4.01 5.08
C THR A 164 2.13 4.75 3.89
N LEU A 165 1.30 5.47 3.15
CA LEU A 165 1.73 6.43 2.14
C LEU A 165 2.12 7.73 2.84
N ARG A 166 3.41 8.07 2.79
CA ARG A 166 3.98 9.28 3.39
C ARG A 166 3.84 10.46 2.44
N ALA A 167 2.62 11.01 2.31
CA ALA A 167 2.36 12.09 1.37
C ALA A 167 3.02 13.42 1.77
N ALA A 168 3.44 13.58 3.03
CA ALA A 168 4.29 14.69 3.47
C ALA A 168 5.62 14.79 2.71
N ASN A 169 6.09 13.69 2.10
CA ASN A 169 7.32 13.69 1.31
C ASN A 169 7.13 14.27 -0.11
N ILE A 170 5.89 14.58 -0.51
CA ILE A 170 5.57 15.16 -1.82
C ILE A 170 5.88 16.67 -1.80
N VAL A 171 7.12 17.02 -2.09
CA VAL A 171 7.60 18.42 -2.09
C VAL A 171 7.39 19.16 -3.42
N HIS A 172 7.20 18.44 -4.53
CA HIS A 172 7.02 19.03 -5.86
C HIS A 172 5.80 18.43 -6.57
N PRO A 173 4.58 18.77 -6.11
CA PRO A 173 3.36 18.13 -6.58
C PRO A 173 3.04 18.39 -8.06
N ASP A 174 3.48 19.52 -8.61
CA ASP A 174 3.20 20.01 -9.97
C ASP A 174 3.89 19.21 -11.09
N ARG A 175 4.95 18.46 -10.73
CA ARG A 175 5.74 17.66 -11.67
C ARG A 175 5.84 16.21 -11.23
N TYR A 176 5.86 15.33 -12.22
CA TYR A 176 6.02 13.90 -11.99
C TYR A 176 7.39 13.61 -11.37
N THR A 177 7.41 13.24 -10.10
CA THR A 177 8.65 13.08 -9.33
C THR A 177 8.59 11.82 -8.48
N VAL A 178 9.75 11.17 -8.28
CA VAL A 178 9.91 10.03 -7.37
C VAL A 178 10.23 10.52 -5.96
N TYR A 179 9.52 9.96 -4.98
CA TYR A 179 9.64 10.24 -3.56
C TYR A 179 10.00 8.97 -2.79
N ASN A 180 10.71 9.14 -1.68
CA ASN A 180 10.94 8.06 -0.72
C ASN A 180 9.68 7.88 0.15
N ASN A 181 9.29 6.64 0.44
CA ASN A 181 8.18 6.35 1.36
C ASN A 181 8.66 6.07 2.81
N ALA A 182 9.93 6.35 3.11
CA ALA A 182 10.45 6.28 4.46
C ALA A 182 9.86 7.39 5.36
N PRO A 183 9.72 7.13 6.67
CA PRO A 183 9.39 8.19 7.62
C PRO A 183 10.47 9.29 7.58
N VAL A 184 10.04 10.55 7.67
CA VAL A 184 10.97 11.68 7.80
C VAL A 184 11.64 11.59 9.17
N GLU A 185 12.95 11.37 9.18
CA GLU A 185 13.73 11.51 10.40
C GLU A 185 13.93 13.00 10.68
N LEU A 186 13.13 13.55 11.59
CA LEU A 186 13.33 14.92 12.09
C LEU A 186 14.64 14.96 12.88
N THR A 187 15.67 15.60 12.32
CA THR A 187 16.91 15.80 13.07
C THR A 187 16.72 16.90 14.12
N LYS A 188 17.56 16.91 15.16
CA LYS A 188 17.57 18.00 16.14
C LYS A 188 17.83 19.38 15.52
N ALA A 189 18.49 19.42 14.37
CA ALA A 189 18.72 20.66 13.63
C ALA A 189 17.42 21.16 12.96
N ASP A 190 16.62 20.25 12.41
CA ASP A 190 15.33 20.60 11.79
C ASP A 190 14.33 21.11 12.82
N GLN A 191 14.30 20.51 14.02
CA GLN A 191 13.50 20.99 15.15
C GLN A 191 13.89 22.42 15.54
N ARG A 192 15.19 22.69 15.75
CA ARG A 192 15.66 24.04 16.07
C ARG A 192 15.32 25.07 15.01
N ARG A 193 15.34 24.67 13.73
CA ARG A 193 14.99 25.54 12.62
C ARG A 193 13.49 25.83 12.58
N ALA A 194 12.66 24.83 12.84
CA ALA A 194 11.22 24.99 12.95
C ALA A 194 10.83 25.88 14.15
N ASP A 195 11.46 25.65 15.31
CA ASP A 195 11.25 26.47 16.52
C ASP A 195 11.65 27.93 16.29
N ALA A 196 12.78 28.17 15.61
CA ALA A 196 13.22 29.52 15.26
C ALA A 196 12.25 30.22 14.30
N ALA A 197 11.77 29.53 13.26
CA ALA A 197 10.80 30.08 12.32
C ALA A 197 9.43 30.35 12.99
N LEU A 198 9.02 29.52 13.95
CA LEU A 198 7.80 29.74 14.72
C LEU A 198 7.90 31.01 15.58
N LEU A 199 9.04 31.24 16.20
CA LEU A 199 9.30 32.45 16.99
C LEU A 199 9.27 33.70 16.11
N GLU A 200 9.88 33.66 14.92
CA GLU A 200 9.87 34.76 13.95
C GLU A 200 8.44 35.13 13.52
N LEU A 201 7.59 34.13 13.24
CA LEU A 201 6.18 34.36 12.90
C LEU A 201 5.35 34.92 14.07
N LEU A 202 5.68 34.55 15.31
CA LEU A 202 5.01 35.09 16.50
C LEU A 202 5.39 36.56 16.74
N GLU A 203 6.66 36.91 16.56
CA GLU A 203 7.15 38.29 16.64
C GLU A 203 6.52 39.18 15.56
N GLU A 204 6.45 38.71 14.30
CA GLU A 204 5.74 39.43 13.23
C GLU A 204 4.25 39.64 13.55
N HIS A 205 3.62 38.69 14.25
CA HIS A 205 2.22 38.81 14.61
C HIS A 205 1.98 39.81 15.76
N GLU A 206 2.87 39.85 16.75
CA GLU A 206 2.81 40.82 17.85
C GLU A 206 3.01 42.26 17.34
N ASP A 207 3.93 42.48 16.41
CA ASP A 207 4.16 43.80 15.80
C ASP A 207 3.02 44.26 14.87
N SER A 208 2.18 43.32 14.39
CA SER A 208 1.03 43.59 13.53
C SER A 208 -0.29 43.86 14.27
N SER A 209 -0.30 43.76 15.60
CA SER A 209 -1.50 44.02 16.42
C SER A 209 -1.76 45.54 16.53
N PRO A 210 -2.98 46.05 16.22
CA PRO A 210 -3.25 47.48 16.33
C PRO A 210 -3.14 47.95 17.80
N PRO A 211 -2.72 49.19 18.07
CA PRO A 211 -2.66 49.69 19.44
C PRO A 211 -4.06 49.65 20.04
N GLY A 212 -4.21 48.93 21.16
CA GLY A 212 -5.46 48.87 21.90
C GLY A 212 -5.97 50.28 22.24
N ASP A 213 -7.28 50.47 22.09
CA ASP A 213 -7.94 51.75 22.39
C ASP A 213 -7.57 52.23 23.81
N PRO A 214 -7.20 53.52 23.96
CA PRO A 214 -6.79 54.04 25.25
C PRO A 214 -7.96 54.00 26.26
N PRO A 215 -7.65 53.93 27.58
CA PRO A 215 -8.68 53.87 28.60
C PRO A 215 -9.53 55.15 28.54
N ILE A 216 -10.85 54.99 28.47
CA ILE A 216 -11.79 56.10 28.57
C ILE A 216 -11.71 56.63 30.00
N ASP A 217 -10.99 57.74 30.17
CA ASP A 217 -10.83 58.42 31.44
C ASP A 217 -12.13 59.16 31.81
N GLY A 218 -12.50 59.05 33.07
CA GLY A 218 -13.78 59.53 33.59
C GLY A 218 -13.95 61.04 33.48
N GLY A 219 -15.04 61.47 32.85
CA GLY A 219 -15.49 62.86 32.82
C GLY A 219 -16.87 63.00 33.45
N ALA A 220 -16.95 63.78 34.52
CA ALA A 220 -18.14 64.11 35.31
C ALA A 220 -19.29 64.74 34.48
N GLY A 221 -20.52 64.67 35.04
CA GLY A 221 -21.79 65.11 34.45
C GLY A 221 -21.91 66.61 34.11
N PRO A 222 -23.13 67.08 33.80
CA PRO A 222 -24.02 67.43 34.91
C PRO A 222 -25.52 67.13 34.69
N SER A 223 -26.21 67.20 35.82
CA SER A 223 -27.66 67.21 36.00
C SER A 223 -28.33 68.37 35.26
N GLY A 224 -29.52 68.09 34.72
CA GLY A 224 -30.52 69.02 34.20
C GLY A 224 -31.82 68.28 33.96
#